data_AF-W9NRR1-F1
#
_entry.id   AF-W9NRR1-F1
#
_cell.length_a   1.000
_cell.length_b   1.000
_cell.length_c   1.000
_cell.angle_alpha   90.00
_cell.angle_beta   90.00
_cell.angle_gamma   90.00
#
_symmetry.space_group_name_H-M   'P 1'
#
loop_
_entity.id
_entity.type
_entity.pdbx_description
1 polymer ?
#
loop_
_entity_poly.entity_id
_entity_poly.type
_entity_poly.pdbx_seq_one_letter_code
_entity_poly.pdbx_strand_id
1 'polypeptide(L)'
;MSVLNNSLPSGRELVEVRRQLALQHAAARAFDSAVRRLPWLGGKHDQRVSENLANKDCFQEEYDNVTTWAVALSNDAFEVHGDIRIRFNQIGGGTGLLGCPLTDETTTRDGRGRFNNFRIGAIYWTIETKA
;
A
#
# COMPACT_ATOMS: atom_id res chain seq x y z
N MET A 1 1.29 38.41 17.26
CA MET A 1 1.09 37.27 18.18
C MET A 1 -0.12 36.49 17.70
N SER A 2 0.08 35.28 17.17
CA SER A 2 -1.04 34.44 16.72
C SER A 2 -1.56 33.63 17.91
N VAL A 3 -2.82 33.84 18.25
CA VAL A 3 -3.52 33.06 19.28
C VAL A 3 -3.76 31.67 18.70
N LEU A 4 -3.03 30.66 19.18
CA LEU A 4 -3.32 29.26 18.87
C LEU A 4 -4.60 28.87 19.62
N ASN A 5 -5.66 28.62 18.85
CA ASN A 5 -6.96 28.23 19.37
C ASN A 5 -6.89 26.75 19.81
N ASN A 6 -6.47 26.50 21.06
CA ASN A 6 -6.40 25.16 21.67
C ASN A 6 -7.77 24.73 22.22
N SER A 7 -8.75 24.57 21.33
CA SER A 7 -10.01 23.90 21.72
C SER A 7 -9.76 22.40 21.87
N LEU A 8 -10.25 21.81 22.98
CA LEU A 8 -10.19 20.37 23.19
C LEU A 8 -10.97 19.64 22.09
N PRO A 9 -10.44 18.54 21.52
CA PRO A 9 -11.14 17.79 20.48
C PRO A 9 -12.48 17.26 21.01
N SER A 10 -13.52 17.34 20.19
CA SER A 10 -14.83 16.77 20.49
C SER A 10 -14.78 15.25 20.65
N GLY A 11 -15.79 14.67 21.29
CA GLY A 11 -15.89 13.20 21.44
C GLY A 11 -15.89 12.44 20.11
N ARG A 12 -16.43 13.04 19.03
CA ARG A 12 -16.39 12.47 17.68
C ARG A 12 -15.00 12.53 17.04
N GLU A 13 -14.28 13.64 17.23
CA GLU A 13 -12.90 13.77 16.77
C GLU A 13 -11.98 12.78 17.48
N LEU A 14 -12.16 12.56 18.78
CA LEU A 14 -11.37 11.57 19.52
C LEU A 14 -11.59 10.13 19.03
N VAL A 15 -12.81 9.77 18.61
CA VAL A 15 -13.10 8.44 18.05
C VAL A 15 -12.40 8.26 16.70
N GLU A 16 -12.44 9.27 15.83
CA GLU A 16 -11.78 9.21 14.52
C GLU A 16 -10.25 9.17 14.65
N VAL A 17 -9.68 9.96 15.57
CA VAL A 17 -8.24 9.93 15.87
C VAL A 17 -7.81 8.54 16.34
N ARG A 18 -8.57 7.91 17.24
CA ARG A 18 -8.29 6.56 17.73
C ARG A 18 -8.40 5.51 16.63
N ARG A 19 -9.41 5.62 15.76
CA ARG A 19 -9.58 4.75 14.60
C ARG A 19 -8.36 4.86 13.68
N GLN A 20 -7.96 6.08 13.32
CA GLN A 20 -6.83 6.31 12.43
C GLN A 20 -5.52 5.76 13.00
N LEU A 21 -5.25 6.00 14.29
CA LEU A 21 -4.06 5.48 14.96
C LEU A 21 -4.03 3.94 14.96
N ALA A 22 -5.18 3.29 15.18
CA ALA A 22 -5.27 1.84 15.14
C ALA A 22 -4.96 1.28 13.74
N LEU A 23 -5.48 1.93 12.68
CA LEU A 23 -5.19 1.56 11.29
C LEU A 23 -3.71 1.75 10.94
N GLN A 24 -3.10 2.85 11.38
CA GLN A 24 -1.66 3.10 11.19
C GLN A 24 -0.80 2.02 11.87
N HIS A 25 -1.13 1.63 13.10
CA HIS A 25 -0.42 0.55 13.78
C HIS A 25 -0.63 -0.82 13.09
N ALA A 26 -1.82 -1.08 12.55
CA ALA A 26 -2.06 -2.29 11.77
C ALA A 26 -1.23 -2.33 10.49
N ALA A 27 -1.17 -1.20 9.77
CA ALA A 27 -0.35 -1.04 8.58
C ALA A 27 1.14 -1.23 8.88
N ALA A 28 1.66 -0.62 9.96
CA ALA A 28 3.06 -0.78 10.36
C ALA A 28 3.43 -2.24 10.59
N ARG A 29 2.58 -3.00 11.32
CA ARG A 29 2.80 -4.44 11.53
C ARG A 29 2.77 -5.24 10.23
N ALA A 30 1.92 -4.83 9.30
CA ALA A 30 1.81 -5.46 7.99
C ALA A 30 3.09 -5.24 7.15
N PHE A 31 3.64 -4.02 7.16
CA PHE A 31 4.92 -3.73 6.51
C PHE A 31 6.07 -4.51 7.14
N ASP A 32 6.14 -4.58 8.47
CA ASP A 32 7.13 -5.41 9.17
C ASP A 32 7.02 -6.89 8.77
N SER A 33 5.80 -7.37 8.56
CA SER A 33 5.55 -8.72 8.05
C SER A 33 6.08 -8.89 6.62
N ALA A 34 5.78 -7.95 5.72
CA ALA A 34 6.27 -8.00 4.35
C ALA A 34 7.80 -7.99 4.27
N VAL A 35 8.47 -7.14 5.04
CA VAL A 35 9.95 -7.10 5.10
C VAL A 35 10.54 -8.44 5.52
N ARG A 36 9.92 -9.14 6.48
CA ARG A 36 10.36 -10.49 6.88
C ARG A 36 10.13 -11.53 5.79
N ARG A 37 9.02 -11.43 5.05
CA ARG A 37 8.66 -12.38 3.97
C ARG A 37 9.50 -12.17 2.71
N LEU A 38 9.94 -10.94 2.46
CA LEU A 38 10.54 -10.52 1.21
C LEU A 38 11.87 -9.79 1.48
N PRO A 39 12.97 -10.51 1.80
CA PRO A 39 14.25 -9.86 2.13
C PRO A 39 14.83 -8.99 1.00
N TRP A 40 14.30 -9.11 -0.21
CA TRP A 40 14.75 -8.40 -1.40
C TRP A 40 14.13 -7.01 -1.57
N LEU A 41 13.20 -6.57 -0.70
CA LEU A 41 12.58 -5.23 -0.84
C LEU A 41 13.63 -4.10 -0.91
N GLY A 42 14.77 -4.28 -0.23
CA GLY A 42 15.83 -3.27 -0.10
C GLY A 42 15.62 -2.36 1.11
N GLY A 43 16.37 -1.26 1.15
CA GLY A 43 16.22 -0.21 2.15
C GLY A 43 14.86 0.48 2.03
N LYS A 44 14.33 0.92 3.18
CA LYS A 44 13.13 1.77 3.22
C LYS A 44 13.52 3.20 2.85
N HIS A 45 12.77 3.81 1.92
CA HIS A 45 12.93 5.23 1.61
C HIS A 45 12.25 6.11 2.68
N ASP A 46 12.79 7.31 2.93
CA ASP A 46 12.42 8.21 4.04
C ASP A 46 11.07 8.92 3.89
N GLN A 47 10.04 8.20 3.41
CA GLN A 47 8.66 8.67 3.47
C GLN A 47 7.89 7.84 4.49
N ARG A 48 7.42 8.55 5.52
CA ARG A 48 6.33 8.14 6.41
C ARG A 48 5.26 7.44 5.57
N VAL A 49 4.73 6.32 6.08
CA VAL A 49 3.47 5.70 5.63
C VAL A 49 2.59 6.79 5.04
N SER A 50 2.36 6.79 3.71
CA SER A 50 1.57 7.86 3.10
C SER A 50 0.20 7.87 3.78
N GLU A 51 -0.03 8.89 4.60
CA GLU A 51 -1.09 8.90 5.62
C GLU A 51 -2.50 8.99 5.01
N ASN A 52 -2.60 9.15 3.69
CA ASN A 52 -3.88 9.27 2.99
C ASN A 52 -3.79 8.76 1.55
N LEU A 53 -3.97 7.46 1.36
CA LEU A 53 -4.71 7.01 0.18
C LEU A 53 -6.18 7.37 0.48
N ALA A 54 -6.85 8.09 -0.41
CA ALA A 54 -8.18 8.75 -0.28
C ALA A 54 -9.32 7.93 0.38
N ASN A 55 -9.11 6.64 0.59
CA ASN A 55 -10.06 5.64 1.05
C ASN A 55 -9.74 5.16 2.48
N LYS A 56 -8.63 5.63 3.09
CA LYS A 56 -8.08 5.27 4.42
C LYS A 56 -7.83 3.78 4.72
N ASP A 57 -8.14 2.88 3.79
CA ASP A 57 -8.03 1.43 3.97
C ASP A 57 -6.80 0.82 3.28
N CYS A 58 -5.97 1.67 2.67
CA CYS A 58 -4.77 1.30 1.94
C CYS A 58 -3.64 2.20 2.40
N PHE A 59 -2.50 1.62 2.76
CA PHE A 59 -1.30 2.36 3.15
C PHE A 59 -0.16 1.97 2.22
N GLN A 60 0.79 2.88 1.99
CA GLN A 60 1.92 2.63 1.12
C GLN A 60 3.23 2.98 1.84
N GLU A 61 4.25 2.15 1.62
CA GLU A 61 5.65 2.43 1.92
C GLU A 61 6.54 2.11 0.70
N GLU A 62 7.55 2.94 0.47
CA GLU A 62 8.50 2.76 -0.63
C GLU A 62 9.79 2.13 -0.14
N TYR A 63 10.29 1.19 -0.92
CA TYR A 63 11.57 0.51 -0.70
C TYR A 63 12.39 0.58 -2.00
N ASP A 64 13.71 0.35 -1.92
CA ASP A 64 14.61 0.49 -3.07
C ASP A 64 14.12 -0.25 -4.32
N ASN A 65 13.60 -1.47 -4.15
CA ASN A 65 13.24 -2.35 -5.26
C ASN A 65 11.73 -2.41 -5.54
N VAL A 66 10.89 -2.00 -4.60
CA VAL A 66 9.43 -2.18 -4.68
C VAL A 66 8.68 -1.00 -4.12
N THR A 67 7.37 -1.00 -4.35
CA THR A 67 6.46 -0.31 -3.46
C THR A 67 5.64 -1.38 -2.73
N THR A 68 5.42 -1.20 -1.43
CA THR A 68 4.63 -2.12 -0.62
C THR A 68 3.34 -1.42 -0.21
N TRP A 69 2.21 -2.12 -0.33
CA TRP A 69 0.92 -1.61 0.10
C TRP A 69 0.32 -2.48 1.20
N ALA A 70 0.05 -1.89 2.36
CA ALA A 70 -0.66 -2.55 3.45
C ALA A 70 -2.17 -2.34 3.32
N VAL A 71 -2.92 -3.42 3.48
CA VAL A 71 -4.38 -3.38 3.55
C VAL A 71 -4.78 -3.22 5.01
N ALA A 72 -5.41 -2.09 5.32
CA ALA A 72 -5.65 -1.62 6.69
C ALA A 72 -6.41 -2.60 7.60
N LEU A 73 -7.10 -3.59 7.02
CA LEU A 73 -7.94 -4.54 7.72
C LEU A 73 -7.46 -6.00 7.66
N SER A 74 -6.43 -6.34 6.87
CA SER A 74 -5.96 -7.74 6.77
C SER A 74 -4.69 -8.01 7.58
N ASN A 75 -4.05 -6.99 8.17
CA ASN A 75 -2.68 -7.07 8.72
C ASN A 75 -1.63 -7.59 7.72
N ASP A 76 -1.97 -7.65 6.43
CA ASP A 76 -1.07 -8.06 5.36
C ASP A 76 -0.68 -6.86 4.50
N ALA A 77 0.54 -6.93 3.98
CA ALA A 77 1.05 -5.97 3.02
C ALA A 77 1.64 -6.73 1.84
N PHE A 78 1.39 -6.20 0.65
CA PHE A 78 1.74 -6.84 -0.61
C PHE A 78 2.59 -5.90 -1.45
N GLU A 79 3.61 -6.47 -2.08
CA GLU A 79 4.49 -5.71 -2.95
C GLU A 79 3.94 -5.64 -4.39
N VAL A 80 4.18 -4.51 -5.05
CA VAL A 80 4.11 -4.38 -6.51
C VAL A 80 5.39 -3.70 -6.98
N HIS A 81 6.01 -4.23 -8.04
CA HIS A 81 7.26 -3.73 -8.59
C HIS A 81 7.25 -3.72 -10.11
N GLY A 82 8.39 -3.37 -10.71
CA GLY A 82 8.60 -3.43 -12.16
C GLY A 82 7.55 -2.70 -12.99
N ASP A 83 7.21 -3.28 -14.13
CA ASP A 83 6.25 -2.72 -15.09
C ASP A 83 4.82 -2.71 -14.54
N ILE A 84 4.44 -3.72 -13.75
CA ILE A 84 3.13 -3.77 -13.09
C ILE A 84 2.95 -2.56 -12.17
N ARG A 85 3.98 -2.21 -11.38
CA ARG A 85 3.96 -1.00 -10.54
C ARG A 85 3.81 0.26 -11.37
N ILE A 86 4.53 0.37 -12.48
CA ILE A 86 4.44 1.53 -13.37
C ILE A 86 3.00 1.69 -13.85
N ARG A 87 2.39 0.61 -14.36
CA ARG A 87 1.01 0.63 -14.83
C ARG A 87 0.01 0.91 -13.72
N PHE A 88 0.18 0.28 -12.56
CA PHE A 88 -0.68 0.48 -11.41
C PHE A 88 -0.67 1.94 -10.94
N ASN A 89 0.50 2.56 -10.87
CA ASN A 89 0.64 3.96 -10.50
C ASN A 89 0.03 4.90 -11.55
N GLN A 90 0.16 4.59 -12.85
CA GLN A 90 -0.49 5.38 -13.93
C GLN A 90 -2.01 5.42 -13.84
N ILE A 91 -2.64 4.39 -13.25
CA ILE A 91 -4.10 4.30 -13.08
C ILE A 91 -4.55 4.66 -11.65
N GLY A 92 -3.69 5.34 -10.89
CA GLY A 92 -4.00 5.92 -9.58
C GLY A 92 -3.58 5.10 -8.36
N GLY A 93 -2.83 4.01 -8.55
CA GLY A 93 -2.30 3.18 -7.47
C GLY A 93 -3.39 2.65 -6.53
N GLY A 94 -3.09 2.55 -5.23
CA GLY A 94 -4.03 2.05 -4.23
C GLY A 94 -5.30 2.89 -4.03
N THR A 95 -5.31 4.14 -4.52
CA THR A 95 -6.51 5.01 -4.58
C THR A 95 -7.28 4.92 -5.90
N GLY A 96 -6.67 4.29 -6.90
CA GLY A 96 -7.20 4.21 -8.24
C GLY A 96 -8.28 3.14 -8.40
N LEU A 97 -8.63 2.87 -9.65
CA LEU A 97 -9.73 1.99 -10.03
C LEU A 97 -9.61 0.58 -9.43
N LEU A 98 -8.39 0.04 -9.32
CA LEU A 98 -8.16 -1.34 -8.87
C LEU A 98 -8.14 -1.48 -7.34
N GLY A 99 -7.90 -0.39 -6.60
CA GLY A 99 -7.70 -0.41 -5.15
C GLY A 99 -6.39 -1.12 -4.72
N CYS A 100 -6.31 -1.52 -3.45
CA CYS A 100 -5.10 -2.17 -2.91
C CYS A 100 -4.78 -3.50 -3.60
N PRO A 101 -3.49 -3.87 -3.69
CA PRO A 101 -3.10 -5.23 -4.00
C PRO A 101 -3.56 -6.21 -2.91
N LEU A 102 -3.79 -7.46 -3.34
CA LEU A 102 -4.19 -8.60 -2.51
C LEU A 102 -3.17 -9.76 -2.60
N THR A 103 -2.15 -9.62 -3.44
CA THR A 103 -1.05 -10.59 -3.59
C THR A 103 0.25 -9.85 -3.85
N ASP A 104 1.38 -10.45 -3.46
CA ASP A 104 2.69 -10.07 -4.02
C ASP A 104 2.72 -10.41 -5.53
N GLU A 105 3.71 -9.89 -6.25
CA GLU A 105 3.83 -10.18 -7.67
C GLU A 105 4.18 -11.66 -7.88
N THR A 106 3.28 -12.38 -8.55
CA THR A 106 3.33 -13.83 -8.67
C THR A 106 3.54 -14.23 -10.12
N THR A 107 4.30 -15.31 -10.34
CA THR A 107 4.50 -15.87 -11.68
C THR A 107 3.21 -16.54 -12.18
N THR A 108 2.86 -16.33 -13.45
CA THR A 108 1.73 -17.01 -14.09
C THR A 108 1.97 -18.53 -14.14
N ARG A 109 0.89 -19.32 -14.22
CA ARG A 109 0.97 -20.80 -14.21
C ARG A 109 1.86 -21.36 -15.33
N ASP A 110 1.93 -20.69 -16.47
CA ASP A 110 2.74 -21.08 -17.63
C ASP A 110 4.20 -20.59 -17.56
N GLY A 111 4.56 -19.81 -16.54
CA GLY A 111 5.91 -19.30 -16.32
C GLY A 111 6.32 -18.15 -17.24
N ARG A 112 5.41 -17.62 -18.08
CA ARG A 112 5.74 -16.62 -19.12
C ARG A 112 5.45 -15.18 -18.71
N GLY A 113 4.81 -14.99 -17.57
CA GLY A 113 4.38 -13.69 -17.10
C GLY A 113 4.36 -13.57 -15.59
N ARG A 114 3.95 -12.39 -15.15
CA ARG A 114 3.87 -11.95 -13.76
C ARG A 114 2.52 -11.27 -13.56
N PHE A 115 1.96 -11.32 -12.37
CA PHE A 115 0.71 -10.62 -12.07
C PHE A 115 0.58 -10.25 -10.60
N ASN A 116 -0.21 -9.21 -10.34
CA ASN A 116 -0.79 -8.93 -9.03
C ASN A 116 -2.31 -8.95 -9.13
N ASN A 117 -2.97 -9.51 -8.13
CA ASN A 117 -4.38 -9.31 -7.90
C ASN A 117 -4.58 -8.06 -7.05
N PHE A 118 -5.62 -7.29 -7.37
CA PHE A 118 -6.06 -6.11 -6.63
C PHE A 118 -7.50 -6.31 -6.17
N ARG A 119 -7.99 -5.41 -5.31
CA ARG A 119 -9.38 -5.45 -4.82
C ARG A 119 -10.39 -5.53 -5.97
N ILE A 120 -10.14 -4.81 -7.05
CA ILE A 120 -11.01 -4.73 -8.23
C ILE A 120 -10.19 -5.06 -9.47
N GLY A 121 -9.87 -6.35 -9.68
CA GLY A 121 -9.22 -6.85 -10.89
C GLY A 121 -7.78 -7.29 -10.69
N ALA A 122 -7.04 -7.41 -11.79
CA ALA A 122 -5.65 -7.85 -11.81
C ALA A 122 -4.88 -7.12 -12.92
N ILE A 123 -3.57 -6.98 -12.75
CA ILE A 123 -2.67 -6.55 -13.82
C ILE A 123 -1.76 -7.74 -14.14
N TYR A 124 -1.66 -8.06 -15.43
CA TYR A 124 -0.76 -9.08 -15.95
C TYR A 124 0.33 -8.44 -16.79
N TRP A 125 1.56 -8.83 -16.53
CA TRP A 125 2.71 -8.56 -17.35
C TRP A 125 3.16 -9.82 -18.07
N THR A 126 3.51 -9.69 -19.34
CA THR A 126 4.21 -10.71 -20.13
C THR A 126 5.25 -10.01 -21.00
N ILE A 127 6.25 -10.75 -21.49
CA ILE A 127 7.25 -10.22 -22.44
C ILE A 127 6.58 -9.62 -23.70
N GLU A 128 5.43 -10.17 -24.08
CA GLU A 128 4.66 -9.75 -25.26
C GLU A 128 3.90 -8.44 -25.00
N THR A 129 3.37 -8.25 -23.79
CA THR A 129 2.56 -7.08 -23.45
C THR A 129 3.35 -5.91 -22.86
N LYS A 130 4.50 -6.18 -22.20
CA LYS A 130 5.34 -5.18 -21.52
C LYS A 130 4.53 -4.15 -20.71
N ALA A 131 3.49 -4.65 -20.06
CA ALA A 131 2.42 -3.86 -19.46
C ALA A 131 2.76 -3.42 -18.04
#